data_AF-A0A382KKE7-F1
#
_entry.id   AF-A0A382KKE7-F1
#
_cell.length_a   1.000
_cell.length_b   1.000
_cell.length_c   1.000
_cell.angle_alpha   90.00
_cell.angle_beta   90.00
_cell.angle_gamma   90.00
#
_symmetry.space_group_name_H-M   'P 1'
#
loop_
_entity.id
_entity.type
_entity.pdbx_description
1 polymer ?
#
loop_
_entity_poly.entity_id
_entity_poly.type
_entity_poly.pdbx_seq_one_letter_code
_entity_poly.pdbx_strand_id
1 'polypeptide(L)'
;METKLNPVTINKAVEIYATHPNVHHKDVANELGINPKTLKKLRGDANFWHKVYDYFMVSYEGEIIDVVRAMLREAKAGNTSAGRLVMEHSGKLKQHLNIRITSPYEQWMSSQGKQLEPSKEIPRLKTFEVQNAEIIEPSEDVKADIDVMDKELVKKKKWLERRRELHSWFKRAEAVGIAPMPARRPTKGQRLAWEESIIQAEGL
;
A
#
# COMPACT_ATOMS: atom_id res chain seq x y z
N MET A 1 5.29 -14.78 30.22
CA MET A 1 4.13 -15.69 30.08
C MET A 1 3.13 -15.03 29.16
N GLU A 2 2.97 -15.53 27.94
CA GLU A 2 1.89 -15.10 27.06
C GLU A 2 0.59 -15.71 27.58
N THR A 3 -0.15 -14.97 28.39
CA THR A 3 -1.52 -15.33 28.72
C THR A 3 -2.32 -15.19 27.42
N LYS A 4 -2.55 -16.31 26.73
CA LYS A 4 -3.49 -16.40 25.61
C LYS A 4 -4.85 -15.91 26.15
N LEU A 5 -5.22 -14.68 25.81
CA LEU A 5 -6.54 -14.14 26.17
C LEU A 5 -7.62 -15.00 25.52
N ASN A 6 -8.72 -15.21 26.22
CA ASN A 6 -9.85 -15.95 25.68
C ASN A 6 -10.41 -15.17 24.46
N PRO A 7 -10.58 -15.80 23.28
CA PRO A 7 -11.11 -15.13 22.10
C PRO A 7 -12.46 -14.43 22.34
N VAL A 8 -13.29 -14.97 23.23
CA VAL A 8 -14.60 -14.38 23.59
C VAL A 8 -14.42 -13.00 24.25
N THR A 9 -13.41 -12.86 25.12
CA THR A 9 -13.12 -11.58 25.79
C THR A 9 -12.58 -10.54 24.82
N ILE A 10 -11.82 -10.97 23.80
CA ILE A 10 -11.32 -10.08 22.75
C ILE A 10 -12.49 -9.58 21.90
N ASN A 11 -13.42 -10.45 21.51
CA ASN A 11 -14.58 -10.06 20.70
C ASN A 11 -15.50 -9.08 21.44
N LYS A 12 -15.73 -9.30 22.74
CA LYS A 12 -16.48 -8.31 23.56
C LYS A 12 -15.76 -6.97 23.67
N ALA A 13 -14.43 -6.98 23.82
CA ALA A 13 -13.65 -5.74 23.80
C ALA A 13 -13.80 -5.01 22.47
N VAL A 14 -13.74 -5.75 21.35
CA VAL A 14 -13.93 -5.23 19.99
C VAL A 14 -15.30 -4.55 19.86
N GLU A 15 -16.36 -5.22 20.30
CA GLU A 15 -17.74 -4.71 20.27
C GLU A 15 -17.90 -3.41 21.09
N ILE A 16 -17.36 -3.36 22.31
CA ILE A 16 -17.43 -2.17 23.17
C ILE A 16 -16.73 -0.97 22.52
N TYR A 17 -15.53 -1.18 21.98
CA TYR A 17 -14.78 -0.10 21.34
C TYR A 17 -15.38 0.34 19.99
N ALA A 18 -16.05 -0.56 19.28
CA ALA A 18 -16.73 -0.23 18.03
C ALA A 18 -18.01 0.59 18.27
N THR A 19 -18.78 0.23 19.30
CA THR A 19 -20.05 0.89 19.64
C THR A 19 -19.86 2.20 20.42
N HIS A 20 -18.80 2.29 21.24
CA HIS A 20 -18.55 3.44 22.09
C HIS A 20 -17.10 3.96 21.95
N PRO A 21 -16.81 4.87 21.00
CA PRO A 21 -15.45 5.31 20.71
C PRO A 21 -14.72 6.01 21.87
N ASN A 22 -15.45 6.70 22.75
CA ASN A 22 -14.90 7.55 23.81
C ASN A 22 -14.85 6.88 25.20
N VAL A 23 -14.87 5.54 25.27
CA VAL A 23 -14.85 4.81 26.55
C VAL A 23 -13.50 4.86 27.25
N HIS A 24 -13.53 5.03 28.57
CA HIS A 24 -12.32 4.99 29.38
C HIS A 24 -11.83 3.55 29.54
N HIS A 25 -10.54 3.33 29.22
CA HIS A 25 -9.95 1.99 29.23
C HIS A 25 -10.06 1.22 30.56
N LYS A 26 -10.13 1.91 31.71
CA LYS A 26 -10.30 1.25 33.01
C LYS A 26 -11.68 0.64 33.15
N ASP A 27 -12.70 1.32 32.65
CA ASP A 27 -14.10 0.89 32.77
C ASP A 27 -14.35 -0.34 31.90
N VAL A 28 -13.82 -0.32 30.67
CA VAL A 28 -13.83 -1.49 29.77
C VAL A 28 -13.09 -2.69 30.37
N ALA A 29 -11.95 -2.44 31.04
CA ALA A 29 -11.20 -3.50 31.69
C ALA A 29 -11.97 -4.12 32.87
N ASN A 30 -12.68 -3.29 33.65
CA ASN A 30 -13.53 -3.75 34.75
C ASN A 30 -14.73 -4.57 34.23
N GLU A 31 -15.38 -4.12 33.16
CA GLU A 31 -16.52 -4.82 32.54
C GLU A 31 -16.11 -6.18 31.96
N LEU A 32 -14.92 -6.26 31.37
CA LEU A 32 -14.37 -7.52 30.82
C LEU A 32 -13.74 -8.42 31.89
N GLY A 33 -13.54 -7.93 33.12
CA GLY A 33 -12.84 -8.66 34.19
C GLY A 33 -11.36 -8.89 33.92
N ILE A 34 -10.71 -8.01 33.14
CA ILE A 34 -9.31 -8.15 32.72
C ILE A 34 -8.45 -7.07 33.40
N ASN A 35 -7.19 -7.38 33.68
CA ASN A 35 -6.24 -6.37 34.14
C ASN A 35 -6.10 -5.22 33.11
N PRO A 36 -6.22 -3.95 33.51
CA PRO A 36 -6.07 -2.79 32.62
C PRO A 36 -4.77 -2.77 31.82
N LYS A 37 -3.66 -3.29 32.38
CA LYS A 37 -2.38 -3.40 31.68
C LYS A 37 -2.45 -4.35 30.49
N THR A 38 -3.20 -5.44 30.62
CA THR A 38 -3.39 -6.44 29.57
C THR A 38 -4.26 -5.89 28.44
N LEU A 39 -5.32 -5.14 28.76
CA LEU A 39 -6.12 -4.44 27.77
C LEU A 39 -5.31 -3.37 27.02
N LYS A 40 -4.41 -2.67 27.72
CA LYS A 40 -3.49 -1.70 27.10
C LYS A 40 -2.56 -2.37 26.08
N LYS A 41 -2.08 -3.60 26.37
CA LYS A 41 -1.27 -4.38 25.42
C LYS A 41 -2.10 -4.78 24.19
N LEU A 42 -3.33 -5.28 24.39
CA LEU A 42 -4.24 -5.65 23.29
C LEU A 42 -4.54 -4.47 22.35
N ARG A 43 -4.72 -3.26 22.90
CA ARG A 43 -4.93 -2.04 22.11
C ARG A 43 -3.68 -1.56 21.36
N GLY A 44 -2.50 -2.01 21.76
CA GLY A 44 -1.26 -1.76 21.03
C GLY A 44 -1.16 -2.60 19.74
N ASP A 45 -1.95 -3.67 19.63
CA ASP A 45 -1.93 -4.56 18.47
C ASP A 45 -2.74 -3.96 17.30
N ALA A 46 -2.12 -3.83 16.12
CA ALA A 46 -2.80 -3.29 14.94
C ALA A 46 -4.00 -4.15 14.49
N ASN A 47 -3.87 -5.48 14.59
CA ASN A 47 -4.92 -6.44 14.25
C ASN A 47 -6.19 -6.27 15.09
N PHE A 48 -6.07 -5.72 16.30
CA PHE A 48 -7.23 -5.44 17.15
C PHE A 48 -8.09 -4.32 16.56
N TRP A 49 -7.46 -3.20 16.14
CA TRP A 49 -8.17 -2.07 15.56
C TRP A 49 -8.80 -2.37 14.21
N HIS A 50 -8.17 -3.22 13.40
CA HIS A 50 -8.81 -3.72 12.18
C HIS A 50 -10.13 -4.43 12.49
N LYS A 51 -10.16 -5.31 13.49
CA LYS A 51 -11.39 -5.99 13.92
C LYS A 51 -12.44 -5.04 14.50
N VAL A 52 -12.02 -4.02 15.25
CA VAL A 52 -12.91 -2.96 15.75
C VAL A 52 -13.56 -2.22 14.59
N TYR A 53 -12.78 -1.84 13.58
CA TYR A 53 -13.29 -1.16 12.41
C TYR A 53 -14.24 -2.03 11.60
N ASP A 54 -13.87 -3.30 11.35
CA ASP A 54 -14.71 -4.24 10.61
C ASP A 54 -16.06 -4.45 11.31
N TYR A 55 -16.05 -4.62 12.64
CA TYR A 55 -17.28 -4.73 13.43
C TYR A 55 -18.12 -3.45 13.34
N PHE A 56 -17.48 -2.28 13.46
CA PHE A 56 -18.15 -0.98 13.35
C PHE A 56 -18.82 -0.80 11.98
N MET A 57 -18.14 -1.16 10.88
CA MET A 57 -18.71 -1.08 9.54
C MET A 57 -19.97 -1.94 9.41
N VAL A 58 -19.95 -3.17 9.93
CA VAL A 58 -21.12 -4.06 9.89
C VAL A 58 -22.28 -3.52 10.74
N SER A 59 -22.01 -2.98 11.94
CA SER A 59 -23.08 -2.34 12.73
C SER A 59 -23.63 -1.08 12.06
N TYR A 60 -22.76 -0.30 11.44
CA TYR A 60 -23.11 0.94 10.75
C TYR A 60 -24.01 0.68 9.54
N GLU A 61 -23.82 -0.42 8.80
CA GLU A 61 -24.71 -0.81 7.69
C GLU A 61 -26.18 -0.91 8.10
N GLY A 62 -26.46 -1.41 9.32
CA GLY A 62 -27.81 -1.43 9.87
C GLY A 62 -28.38 -0.03 10.13
N GLU A 63 -27.56 0.86 10.70
CA GLU A 63 -27.96 2.25 11.01
C GLU A 63 -28.22 3.09 9.75
N ILE A 64 -27.50 2.84 8.65
CA ILE A 64 -27.71 3.53 7.38
C ILE A 64 -29.17 3.41 6.93
N ILE A 65 -29.80 2.24 7.11
CA ILE A 65 -31.19 2.02 6.71
C ILE A 65 -32.13 2.94 7.48
N ASP A 66 -31.89 3.13 8.78
CA ASP A 66 -32.71 4.01 9.61
C ASP A 66 -32.46 5.49 9.30
N VAL A 67 -31.22 5.87 8.98
CA VAL A 67 -30.90 7.20 8.46
C VAL A 67 -31.66 7.46 7.14
N VAL A 68 -31.64 6.52 6.20
CA VAL A 68 -32.38 6.63 4.92
C VAL A 68 -33.89 6.74 5.17
N ARG A 69 -34.45 5.98 6.12
CA ARG A 69 -35.88 6.10 6.51
C ARG A 69 -36.20 7.46 7.13
N ALA A 70 -35.31 8.03 7.94
CA ALA A 70 -35.46 9.36 8.49
C ALA A 70 -35.39 10.42 7.37
N MET A 71 -34.41 10.31 6.47
CA MET A 71 -34.26 11.20 5.32
C MET A 71 -35.47 11.12 4.37
N LEU A 72 -36.08 9.94 4.19
CA LEU A 72 -37.32 9.79 3.43
C LEU A 72 -38.50 10.55 4.06
N ARG A 73 -38.60 10.56 5.40
CA ARG A 73 -39.63 11.34 6.12
C ARG A 73 -39.40 12.84 5.95
N GLU A 74 -38.16 13.28 6.12
CA GLU A 74 -37.76 14.68 5.89
C GLU A 74 -38.01 15.12 4.44
N ALA A 75 -37.70 14.27 3.47
CA ALA A 75 -37.96 14.53 2.06
C ALA A 75 -39.46 14.68 1.78
N LYS A 76 -40.30 13.82 2.37
CA LYS A 76 -41.78 13.94 2.30
C LYS A 76 -42.31 15.20 2.97
N ALA A 77 -41.62 15.70 4.00
CA ALA A 77 -41.94 16.96 4.66
C ALA A 77 -41.47 18.20 3.86
N GLY A 78 -40.79 18.02 2.72
CA GLY A 78 -40.36 19.09 1.82
C GLY A 78 -38.87 19.42 1.89
N ASN A 79 -38.06 18.67 2.65
CA ASN A 79 -36.61 18.86 2.69
C ASN A 79 -35.96 18.30 1.41
N THR A 80 -35.63 19.20 0.47
CA THR A 80 -35.05 18.84 -0.84
C THR A 80 -33.63 18.27 -0.73
N SER A 81 -32.87 18.66 0.29
CA SER A 81 -31.51 18.13 0.51
C SER A 81 -31.52 16.67 0.94
N ALA A 82 -32.43 16.30 1.84
CA ALA A 82 -32.68 14.91 2.23
C ALA A 82 -33.17 14.08 1.04
N GLY A 83 -34.06 14.64 0.22
CA GLY A 83 -34.52 14.01 -1.03
C GLY A 83 -33.38 13.73 -2.01
N ARG A 84 -32.48 14.70 -2.21
CA ARG A 84 -31.28 14.55 -3.04
C ARG A 84 -30.40 13.43 -2.52
N LEU A 85 -30.10 13.41 -1.21
CA LEU A 85 -29.25 12.40 -0.60
C LEU A 85 -29.80 10.98 -0.78
N VAL A 86 -31.11 10.78 -0.63
CA VAL A 86 -31.77 9.48 -0.84
C VAL A 86 -31.72 9.05 -2.32
N MET A 87 -31.88 9.98 -3.25
CA MET A 87 -31.79 9.68 -4.69
C MET A 87 -30.36 9.36 -5.14
N GLU A 88 -29.36 10.03 -4.55
CA GLU A 88 -27.94 9.70 -4.75
C GLU A 88 -27.61 8.31 -4.20
N HIS A 89 -28.01 8.02 -2.95
CA HIS A 89 -27.81 6.72 -2.31
C HIS A 89 -28.46 5.57 -3.10
N SER A 90 -29.66 5.77 -3.65
CA SER A 90 -30.37 4.76 -4.46
C SER A 90 -29.89 4.67 -5.92
N GLY A 91 -28.91 5.50 -6.32
CA GLY A 91 -28.39 5.56 -7.69
C GLY A 91 -29.40 6.08 -8.71
N LYS A 92 -30.53 6.65 -8.27
CA LYS A 92 -31.56 7.25 -9.13
C LYS A 92 -31.14 8.64 -9.62
N LEU A 93 -30.33 9.34 -8.84
CA LEU A 93 -29.66 10.56 -9.26
C LEU A 93 -28.24 10.20 -9.74
N LYS A 94 -28.04 10.24 -11.06
CA LYS A 94 -26.70 10.07 -11.65
C LYS A 94 -25.89 11.35 -11.42
N GLN A 95 -24.77 11.25 -10.71
CA GLN A 95 -23.78 12.31 -10.72
C GLN A 95 -23.15 12.33 -12.13
N HIS A 96 -23.35 13.41 -12.86
CA HIS A 96 -22.68 13.59 -14.14
C HIS A 96 -21.18 13.84 -13.89
N LEU A 97 -20.36 12.81 -14.07
CA LEU A 97 -18.92 12.94 -13.99
C LEU A 97 -18.41 13.56 -15.30
N ASN A 98 -18.04 14.84 -15.25
CA ASN A 98 -17.39 15.50 -16.39
C ASN A 98 -15.87 15.22 -16.33
N ILE A 99 -15.44 14.13 -16.95
CA ILE A 99 -14.00 13.81 -17.06
C ILE A 99 -13.40 14.68 -18.18
N ARG A 100 -12.71 15.76 -17.81
CA ARG A 100 -11.91 16.54 -18.74
C ARG A 100 -10.49 15.97 -18.80
N ILE A 101 -10.21 15.16 -19.82
CA ILE A 101 -8.86 14.65 -20.09
C ILE A 101 -8.12 15.75 -20.87
N THR A 102 -7.33 16.56 -20.17
CA THR A 102 -6.43 17.52 -20.82
C THR A 102 -5.11 16.86 -21.19
N SER A 103 -4.66 17.01 -22.43
CA SER A 103 -3.33 16.55 -22.83
C SER A 103 -2.24 17.34 -22.09
N PRO A 104 -1.06 16.75 -21.79
CA PRO A 104 0.09 17.49 -21.26
C PRO A 104 0.45 18.73 -22.09
N TYR A 105 0.23 18.68 -23.41
CA TYR A 105 0.43 19.81 -24.30
C TYR A 105 -0.61 20.93 -24.09
N GLU A 106 -1.88 20.58 -23.86
CA GLU A 106 -2.94 21.56 -23.56
C GLU A 106 -2.69 22.24 -22.21
N GLN A 107 -2.20 21.49 -21.22
CA GLN A 107 -1.78 22.02 -19.93
C GLN A 107 -0.59 22.98 -20.09
N TRP A 108 0.42 22.60 -20.87
CA TRP A 108 1.56 23.46 -21.19
C TRP A 108 1.12 24.74 -21.94
N MET A 109 0.30 24.63 -22.98
CA MET A 109 -0.23 25.79 -23.73
C MET A 109 -1.05 26.74 -22.86
N SER A 110 -1.90 26.19 -21.97
CA SER A 110 -2.66 26.98 -21.00
C SER A 110 -1.74 27.73 -20.04
N SER A 111 -0.63 27.13 -19.60
CA SER A 111 0.37 27.79 -18.75
C SER A 111 1.06 28.98 -19.44
N GLN A 112 1.11 28.97 -20.77
CA GLN A 112 1.69 30.03 -21.60
C GLN A 112 0.65 31.09 -22.00
N GLY A 113 -0.58 31.02 -21.48
CA GLY A 113 -1.67 31.96 -21.82
C GLY A 113 -2.19 31.82 -23.25
N LYS A 114 -1.86 30.71 -23.94
CA LYS A 114 -2.30 30.43 -25.31
C LYS A 114 -3.38 29.36 -25.27
N GLN A 115 -4.62 29.76 -25.52
CA GLN A 115 -5.72 28.82 -25.67
C GLN A 115 -5.71 28.26 -27.10
N LEU A 116 -5.79 26.94 -27.23
CA LEU A 116 -5.98 26.32 -28.54
C LEU A 116 -7.39 26.65 -29.03
N GLU A 117 -7.50 27.25 -30.21
CA GLU A 117 -8.76 27.34 -30.94
C GLU A 117 -9.27 25.92 -31.22
N PRO A 118 -10.59 25.66 -31.07
CA PRO A 118 -11.14 24.34 -31.39
C PRO A 118 -10.80 24.01 -32.85
N SER A 119 -10.09 22.91 -33.04
CA SER A 119 -9.71 22.45 -34.38
C SER A 119 -10.95 22.32 -35.25
N LYS A 120 -10.97 23.04 -36.38
CA LYS A 120 -12.01 22.93 -37.40
C LYS A 120 -12.17 21.45 -37.74
N GLU A 121 -13.33 20.88 -37.47
CA GLU A 121 -13.58 19.45 -37.68
C GLU A 121 -13.32 19.11 -39.15
N ILE A 122 -12.21 18.41 -39.40
CA ILE A 122 -11.97 17.80 -40.72
C ILE A 122 -12.97 16.65 -40.82
N PRO A 123 -13.73 16.50 -41.92
CA PRO A 123 -14.64 15.39 -42.09
C PRO A 123 -13.88 14.08 -41.86
N ARG A 124 -14.22 13.36 -40.78
CA ARG A 124 -13.65 12.05 -40.53
C ARG A 124 -14.02 11.16 -41.71
N LEU A 125 -13.03 10.81 -42.53
CA LEU A 125 -13.13 9.64 -43.40
C LEU A 125 -13.59 8.48 -42.51
N LYS A 126 -14.70 7.85 -42.90
CA LYS A 126 -15.34 6.72 -42.19
C LYS A 126 -14.27 5.84 -41.57
N THR A 127 -14.20 5.86 -40.24
CA THR A 127 -13.37 4.95 -39.46
C THR A 127 -13.70 3.54 -39.90
N PHE A 128 -12.75 2.88 -40.57
CA PHE A 128 -12.76 1.43 -40.63
C PHE A 128 -12.81 0.91 -39.19
N GLU A 129 -13.64 -0.09 -38.96
CA GLU A 129 -13.80 -0.78 -37.68
C GLU A 129 -12.41 -1.03 -37.08
N VAL A 130 -12.21 -0.61 -35.84
CA VAL A 130 -10.99 -0.92 -35.09
C VAL A 130 -10.97 -2.43 -34.92
N GLN A 131 -10.26 -3.12 -35.81
CA GLN A 131 -9.99 -4.53 -35.65
C GLN A 131 -9.15 -4.68 -34.39
N ASN A 132 -9.63 -5.49 -33.44
CA ASN A 132 -8.84 -5.86 -32.27
C ASN A 132 -7.52 -6.43 -32.78
N ALA A 133 -6.40 -5.81 -32.40
CA ALA A 133 -5.09 -6.36 -32.73
C ALA A 133 -4.98 -7.75 -32.09
N GLU A 134 -4.81 -8.77 -32.92
CA GLU A 134 -4.55 -10.12 -32.46
C GLU A 134 -3.28 -10.10 -31.60
N ILE A 135 -3.36 -10.66 -30.39
CA ILE A 135 -2.22 -10.77 -29.48
C ILE A 135 -1.31 -11.84 -30.07
N ILE A 136 -0.37 -11.42 -30.90
CA ILE A 136 0.66 -12.30 -31.47
C ILE A 136 1.61 -12.67 -30.32
N GLU A 137 1.69 -13.95 -29.98
CA GLU A 137 2.74 -14.42 -29.08
C GLU A 137 4.11 -14.09 -29.71
N PRO A 138 5.07 -13.56 -28.92
CA PRO A 138 6.39 -13.26 -29.45
C PRO A 138 7.00 -14.54 -30.03
N SER A 139 7.61 -14.43 -31.21
CA SER A 139 8.28 -15.54 -31.88
C SER A 139 9.33 -16.17 -30.95
N GLU A 140 9.64 -17.44 -31.19
CA GLU A 140 10.60 -18.21 -30.36
C GLU A 140 11.97 -17.51 -30.26
N ASP A 141 12.38 -16.82 -31.32
CA ASP A 141 13.63 -16.03 -31.35
C ASP A 141 13.61 -14.88 -30.33
N VAL A 142 12.49 -14.16 -30.20
CA VAL A 142 12.34 -13.05 -29.25
C VAL A 142 12.30 -13.58 -27.81
N LYS A 143 11.68 -14.75 -27.59
CA LYS A 143 11.68 -15.42 -26.28
C LYS A 143 13.10 -15.81 -25.86
N ALA A 144 13.91 -16.32 -26.79
CA ALA A 144 15.30 -16.69 -26.53
C ALA A 144 16.18 -15.47 -26.18
N ASP A 145 16.00 -14.35 -26.86
CA ASP A 145 16.74 -13.10 -26.58
C ASP A 145 16.44 -12.55 -25.19
N ILE A 146 15.17 -12.60 -24.75
CA ILE A 146 14.76 -12.17 -23.40
C ILE A 146 15.42 -13.05 -22.33
N ASP A 147 15.45 -14.37 -22.52
CA ASP A 147 16.08 -15.30 -21.59
C ASP A 147 17.60 -15.07 -21.46
N VAL A 148 18.27 -14.70 -22.55
CA VAL A 148 19.69 -14.34 -22.54
C VAL A 148 19.91 -13.05 -21.75
N MET A 149 19.09 -12.02 -22.01
CA MET A 149 19.15 -10.74 -21.30
C MET A 149 18.95 -10.93 -19.79
N ASP A 150 18.00 -11.77 -19.38
CA ASP A 150 17.76 -12.07 -17.96
C ASP A 150 18.94 -12.78 -17.30
N LYS A 151 19.57 -13.73 -17.99
CA LYS A 151 20.80 -14.39 -17.49
C LYS A 151 21.95 -13.40 -17.31
N GLU A 152 22.09 -12.43 -18.21
CA GLU A 152 23.10 -11.37 -18.09
C GLU A 152 22.83 -10.43 -16.91
N LEU A 153 21.57 -10.03 -16.71
CA LEU A 153 21.16 -9.21 -15.58
C LEU A 153 21.42 -9.90 -14.24
N VAL A 154 21.15 -11.20 -14.14
CA VAL A 154 21.45 -12.01 -12.95
C VAL A 154 22.96 -12.06 -12.67
N LYS A 155 23.79 -12.23 -13.70
CA LYS A 155 25.26 -12.20 -13.56
C LYS A 155 25.76 -10.84 -13.08
N LYS A 156 25.23 -9.74 -13.64
CA LYS A 156 25.57 -8.37 -13.22
C LYS A 156 25.20 -8.08 -11.76
N LYS A 157 24.01 -8.51 -11.32
CA LYS A 157 23.58 -8.36 -9.91
C LYS A 157 24.53 -9.07 -8.95
N LYS A 158 24.84 -10.35 -9.19
CA LYS A 158 25.78 -11.14 -8.35
C LYS A 158 27.17 -10.52 -8.27
N TRP A 159 27.66 -9.95 -9.38
CA TRP A 159 28.96 -9.26 -9.40
C TRP A 159 28.93 -7.97 -8.57
N LEU A 160 27.87 -7.16 -8.69
CA LEU A 160 27.70 -5.92 -7.92
C LEU A 160 27.58 -6.18 -6.42
N GLU A 161 26.83 -7.21 -6.01
CA GLU A 161 26.70 -7.64 -4.60
C GLU A 161 28.08 -7.99 -4.02
N ARG A 162 28.82 -8.87 -4.70
CA ARG A 162 30.17 -9.26 -4.28
C ARG A 162 31.13 -8.07 -4.17
N ARG A 163 31.01 -7.09 -5.08
CA ARG A 163 31.81 -5.86 -5.04
C ARG A 163 31.44 -4.97 -3.86
N ARG A 164 30.16 -4.85 -3.52
CA ARG A 164 29.68 -4.09 -2.35
C ARG A 164 30.16 -4.73 -1.05
N GLU A 165 30.05 -6.05 -0.93
CA GLU A 165 30.56 -6.81 0.23
C GLU A 165 32.05 -6.58 0.41
N LEU A 166 32.84 -6.74 -0.65
CA LEU A 166 34.29 -6.53 -0.60
C LEU A 166 34.65 -5.10 -0.14
N HIS A 167 33.97 -4.09 -0.69
CA HIS A 167 34.16 -2.70 -0.31
C HIS A 167 33.74 -2.44 1.15
N SER A 168 32.68 -3.08 1.64
CA SER A 168 32.28 -2.98 3.04
C SER A 168 33.33 -3.55 3.99
N TRP A 169 33.96 -4.67 3.65
CA TRP A 169 35.05 -5.25 4.42
C TRP A 169 36.31 -4.39 4.42
N PHE A 170 36.66 -3.77 3.28
CA PHE A 170 37.80 -2.84 3.24
C PHE A 170 37.59 -1.62 4.13
N LYS A 171 36.38 -1.04 4.13
CA LYS A 171 36.06 0.07 5.03
C LYS A 171 36.14 -0.31 6.51
N ARG A 172 35.69 -1.52 6.84
CA ARG A 172 35.79 -2.08 8.21
C ARG A 172 37.25 -2.30 8.61
N ALA A 173 38.05 -2.88 7.72
CA ALA A 173 39.49 -3.07 7.95
C ALA A 173 40.23 -1.74 8.16
N GLU A 174 39.92 -0.72 7.36
CA GLU A 174 40.48 0.64 7.50
C GLU A 174 40.13 1.28 8.85
N ALA A 175 38.87 1.12 9.31
CA ALA A 175 38.43 1.64 10.60
C ALA A 175 39.15 1.01 11.80
N VAL A 176 39.57 -0.25 11.67
CA VAL A 176 40.23 -1.04 12.73
C VAL A 176 41.76 -1.06 12.56
N GLY A 177 42.28 -0.44 11.50
CA GLY A 177 43.72 -0.36 11.23
C GLY A 177 44.35 -1.66 10.72
N ILE A 178 43.56 -2.59 10.18
CA ILE A 178 44.05 -3.85 9.59
C ILE A 178 44.39 -3.61 8.11
N ALA A 179 45.58 -4.05 7.70
CA ALA A 179 46.03 -3.90 6.32
C ALA A 179 45.09 -4.63 5.33
N PRO A 180 44.81 -4.02 4.15
CA PRO A 180 44.02 -4.66 3.11
C PRO A 180 44.73 -5.91 2.59
N MET A 181 43.95 -6.92 2.18
CA MET A 181 44.50 -8.11 1.54
C MET A 181 45.35 -7.77 0.30
N PRO A 182 46.40 -8.56 0.01
CA PRO A 182 47.27 -8.32 -1.13
C PRO A 182 46.49 -8.37 -2.45
N ALA A 183 46.96 -7.65 -3.47
CA ALA A 183 46.33 -7.56 -4.79
C ALA A 183 46.26 -8.89 -5.58
N ARG A 184 46.75 -10.00 -4.99
CA ARG A 184 46.67 -11.36 -5.54
C ARG A 184 45.37 -12.02 -5.10
N ARG A 185 44.78 -12.87 -5.95
CA ARG A 185 43.55 -13.61 -5.64
C ARG A 185 43.69 -14.39 -4.32
N PRO A 186 43.03 -13.97 -3.22
CA PRO A 186 43.16 -14.65 -1.94
C PRO A 186 42.46 -16.01 -2.01
N THR A 187 43.06 -17.02 -1.38
CA THR A 187 42.37 -18.31 -1.20
C THR A 187 41.19 -18.14 -0.24
N LYS A 188 40.20 -19.04 -0.32
CA LYS A 188 38.99 -18.95 0.53
C LYS A 188 39.34 -18.93 2.02
N GLY A 189 40.31 -19.74 2.45
CA GLY A 189 40.77 -19.78 3.84
C GLY A 189 41.47 -18.49 4.28
N GLN A 190 42.33 -17.91 3.44
CA GLN A 190 42.99 -16.62 3.73
C GLN A 190 41.99 -15.48 3.88
N ARG A 191 40.93 -15.48 3.05
CA ARG A 191 39.88 -14.48 3.13
C ARG A 191 39.06 -14.60 4.42
N LEU A 192 38.69 -15.82 4.82
CA LEU A 192 37.97 -16.06 6.07
C LEU A 192 38.78 -15.63 7.29
N ALA A 193 40.07 -16.01 7.36
CA ALA A 193 40.95 -15.59 8.45
C ALA A 193 41.11 -14.07 8.54
N TRP A 194 41.12 -13.37 7.39
CA TRP A 194 41.17 -11.91 7.34
C TRP A 194 39.85 -11.27 7.80
N GLU A 195 38.70 -11.79 7.35
CA GLU A 195 37.37 -11.34 7.80
C GLU A 195 37.18 -11.58 9.32
N GLU A 196 37.62 -12.73 9.84
CA GLU A 196 37.61 -13.05 11.28
C GLU A 196 38.54 -12.12 12.09
N SER A 197 39.70 -11.77 11.56
CA SER A 197 40.62 -10.81 12.21
C SER A 197 39.98 -9.42 12.35
N ILE A 198 39.20 -8.99 11.35
CA ILE A 198 38.45 -7.73 11.41
C ILE A 198 37.35 -7.82 12.48
N ILE A 199 36.58 -8.92 12.52
CA ILE A 199 35.52 -9.10 13.53
C ILE A 199 36.10 -9.10 14.95
N GLN A 200 37.20 -9.84 15.19
CA GLN A 200 37.83 -9.91 16.51
C GLN A 200 38.35 -8.54 16.98
N ALA A 201 38.90 -7.75 16.07
CA ALA A 201 39.42 -6.42 16.38
C ALA A 201 38.31 -5.35 16.47
N GLU A 202 37.13 -5.59 15.91
CA GLU A 202 35.92 -4.79 16.16
C GLU A 202 35.30 -5.07 17.55
N GLY A 203 35.70 -6.16 18.23
CA GLY A 203 35.27 -6.47 19.60
C GLY A 203 33.82 -6.95 19.71
N LEU A 204 33.31 -7.65 18.70
CA LEU A 204 32.01 -8.35 18.68
C LEU A 204 32.15 -9.83 19.05
#